data_AF-A0A5G2QZI9-F1
#
_entry.id   AF-A0A5G2QZI9-F1
#
_cell.length_a   1.000
_cell.length_b   1.000
_cell.length_c   1.000
_cell.angle_alpha   90.00
_cell.angle_beta   90.00
_cell.angle_gamma   90.00
#
_symmetry.space_group_name_H-M   'P 1'
#
loop_
_entity.id
_entity.type
_entity.pdbx_description
1 polymer ?
#
loop_
_entity_poly.entity_id
_entity_poly.type
_entity_poly.pdbx_seq_one_letter_code
_entity_poly.pdbx_strand_id
1 'polypeptide(L)'
;MPKAPKGKNVGQEKKVIHPYSRKAAQITREAHRQDKKEKLKNEKALRLNLIGEKLQWFQNHLDPQKVRYSKRAACNLIERDSRHLKCK
;
A
#
# COMPACT_ATOMS: atom_id res chain seq x y z
N MET A 1 23.61 6.57 -36.93
CA MET A 1 22.31 6.64 -36.22
C MET A 1 22.06 5.31 -35.51
N PRO A 2 21.66 5.27 -34.22
CA PRO A 2 21.32 4.01 -33.56
C PRO A 2 19.98 3.50 -34.09
N LYS A 3 19.93 2.20 -34.45
CA LYS A 3 18.73 1.55 -35.00
C LYS A 3 17.62 1.48 -33.94
N ALA A 4 16.41 1.89 -34.33
CA ALA A 4 15.22 1.83 -33.50
C ALA A 4 14.95 0.39 -33.02
N PRO A 5 14.53 0.20 -31.75
CA PRO A 5 14.20 -1.13 -31.24
C PRO A 5 12.95 -1.65 -31.96
N LYS A 6 13.09 -2.76 -32.69
CA LYS A 6 11.97 -3.46 -33.32
C LYS A 6 10.95 -3.84 -32.23
N GLY A 7 9.69 -3.46 -32.46
CA GLY A 7 8.59 -3.63 -31.53
C GLY A 7 8.49 -5.07 -31.00
N LYS A 8 8.20 -5.18 -29.70
CA LYS A 8 7.87 -6.46 -29.06
C LYS A 8 6.66 -7.05 -29.80
N ASN A 9 6.78 -8.28 -30.28
CA ASN A 9 5.71 -9.01 -30.95
C ASN A 9 4.48 -9.12 -30.03
N VAL A 10 3.48 -8.25 -30.23
CA VAL A 10 2.22 -8.21 -29.46
C VAL A 10 1.27 -9.37 -29.84
N GLY A 11 1.62 -10.21 -30.83
CA GLY A 11 0.73 -11.25 -31.36
C GLY A 11 1.27 -12.68 -31.37
N GLN A 12 2.40 -12.99 -30.74
CA GLN A 12 2.84 -14.39 -30.67
C GLN A 12 2.23 -15.07 -29.44
N GLU A 13 1.34 -16.04 -29.69
CA GLU A 13 0.84 -16.98 -28.68
C GLU A 13 1.98 -17.45 -27.78
N LYS A 14 1.72 -17.55 -26.47
CA LYS A 14 2.71 -17.95 -25.47
C LYS A 14 3.11 -19.40 -25.72
N LYS A 15 4.08 -19.61 -26.62
CA LYS A 15 4.72 -20.90 -26.85
C LYS A 15 5.20 -21.46 -25.52
N VAL A 16 5.08 -22.77 -25.33
CA VAL A 16 5.60 -23.48 -24.14
C VAL A 16 7.07 -23.12 -23.99
N ILE A 17 7.40 -22.42 -22.91
CA ILE A 17 8.75 -21.93 -22.62
C ILE A 17 9.44 -22.99 -21.78
N HIS A 18 10.59 -23.49 -22.22
CA HIS A 18 11.37 -24.42 -21.41
C HIS A 18 11.80 -23.76 -20.09
N PRO A 19 11.69 -24.44 -18.92
CA PRO A 19 11.95 -23.84 -17.61
C PRO A 19 13.33 -23.20 -17.45
N TYR A 20 14.35 -23.81 -18.05
CA TYR A 20 15.74 -23.32 -17.99
C TYR A 20 16.13 -22.38 -19.14
N SER A 21 15.17 -21.93 -19.95
CA SER A 21 15.46 -20.99 -21.03
C SER A 21 15.71 -19.57 -20.52
N ARG A 22 16.45 -18.77 -21.31
CA ARG A 22 16.66 -17.34 -21.01
C ARG A 22 15.34 -16.57 -20.88
N LYS A 23 14.32 -16.96 -21.64
CA LYS A 23 12.99 -16.34 -21.60
C LYS A 23 12.27 -16.62 -20.28
N ALA A 24 12.34 -17.84 -19.77
CA ALA A 24 11.82 -18.18 -18.44
C ALA A 24 12.51 -17.37 -17.35
N ALA A 25 13.85 -17.28 -17.38
CA ALA A 25 14.61 -16.48 -16.43
C ALA A 25 14.23 -14.98 -16.44
N GLN A 26 13.93 -14.41 -17.62
CA GLN A 26 13.44 -13.03 -17.73
C GLN A 26 12.06 -12.85 -17.10
N ILE A 27 11.12 -13.77 -17.35
CA ILE A 27 9.78 -13.74 -16.77
C ILE A 27 9.86 -13.80 -15.24
N THR A 28 10.65 -14.72 -14.69
CA THR A 28 10.83 -14.83 -13.23
C THR A 28 11.41 -13.56 -12.62
N ARG A 29 12.40 -12.93 -13.28
CA ARG A 29 12.98 -11.65 -12.81
C ARG A 29 11.96 -10.53 -12.83
N GLU A 30 11.16 -10.43 -13.88
CA GLU A 30 10.11 -9.42 -14.01
C GLU A 30 9.02 -9.62 -12.96
N ALA A 31 8.54 -10.85 -12.77
CA ALA A 31 7.57 -11.20 -11.74
C ALA A 31 8.09 -10.82 -10.34
N HIS A 32 9.30 -11.25 -9.98
CA HIS A 32 9.89 -10.92 -8.69
C HIS A 32 10.11 -9.41 -8.48
N ARG A 33 10.43 -8.66 -9.55
CA ARG A 33 10.51 -7.19 -9.48
C ARG A 33 9.13 -6.58 -9.19
N GLN A 34 8.10 -7.08 -9.87
CA GLN A 34 6.73 -6.61 -9.71
C GLN A 34 6.19 -6.96 -8.31
N ASP A 35 6.46 -8.16 -7.80
CA ASP A 35 6.08 -8.57 -6.44
C ASP A 35 6.71 -7.67 -5.38
N LYS A 36 8.00 -7.36 -5.51
CA LYS A 36 8.68 -6.41 -4.61
C LYS A 36 8.03 -5.03 -4.66
N LYS A 37 7.68 -4.56 -5.87
CA LYS A 37 7.04 -3.26 -6.06
C LYS A 37 5.65 -3.23 -5.40
N GLU A 38 4.82 -4.25 -5.62
CA GLU A 38 3.48 -4.33 -5.04
C GLU A 38 3.54 -4.50 -3.52
N LYS A 39 4.48 -5.31 -3.00
CA LYS A 39 4.70 -5.42 -1.55
C LYS A 39 4.98 -4.06 -0.90
N LEU A 40 5.90 -3.27 -1.48
CA LEU A 40 6.22 -1.94 -0.96
C LEU A 40 5.04 -0.97 -1.04
N LYS A 41 4.19 -1.08 -2.08
CA LYS A 41 2.96 -0.28 -2.16
C LYS A 41 1.96 -0.70 -1.10
N ASN A 42 1.75 -1.99 -0.92
CA ASN A 42 0.80 -2.55 0.03
C ASN A 42 1.19 -2.22 1.47
N GLU A 43 2.48 -2.29 1.82
CA GLU A 43 2.98 -1.89 3.15
C GLU A 43 2.74 -0.39 3.41
N LYS A 44 2.99 0.46 2.40
CA LYS A 44 2.70 1.91 2.51
C LYS A 44 1.20 2.17 2.63
N ALA A 45 0.38 1.51 1.83
CA ALA A 45 -1.07 1.63 1.87
C ALA A 45 -1.61 1.20 3.24
N LEU A 46 -1.15 0.06 3.76
CA LEU A 46 -1.53 -0.42 5.09
C LEU A 46 -1.19 0.60 6.18
N ARG A 47 0.04 1.14 6.16
CA ARG A 47 0.47 2.17 7.13
C ARG A 47 -0.41 3.43 7.05
N LEU A 48 -0.71 3.90 5.84
CA LEU A 48 -1.57 5.07 5.63
C LEU A 48 -3.01 4.79 6.05
N ASN A 49 -3.54 3.61 5.77
CA ASN A 49 -4.88 3.19 6.16
C ASN A 49 -5.04 3.18 7.69
N LEU A 50 -4.07 2.60 8.42
CA LEU A 50 -4.08 2.60 9.89
C LEU A 50 -4.11 4.02 10.47
N ILE A 51 -3.34 4.94 9.90
CA ILE A 51 -3.35 6.35 10.32
C ILE A 51 -4.68 7.00 9.97
N GLY A 52 -5.21 6.73 8.77
CA GLY A 52 -6.50 7.24 8.31
C GLY A 52 -7.66 6.79 9.19
N GLU A 53 -7.72 5.51 9.56
CA GLU A 53 -8.74 4.98 10.47
C GLU A 53 -8.69 5.65 11.84
N LYS A 54 -7.48 5.85 12.38
CA LYS A 54 -7.28 6.55 13.64
C LYS A 54 -7.77 8.00 13.56
N LEU A 55 -7.37 8.73 12.51
CA LEU A 55 -7.80 10.12 12.30
C LEU A 55 -9.32 10.22 12.12
N GLN A 56 -9.92 9.28 11.39
CA GLN A 56 -11.37 9.19 11.19
C GLN A 56 -12.09 8.99 12.53
N TRP A 57 -11.55 8.14 13.40
CA TRP A 57 -12.10 7.96 14.74
C TRP A 57 -12.08 9.28 15.52
N PHE A 58 -10.95 10.01 15.52
CA PHE A 58 -10.89 11.31 16.16
C PHE A 58 -11.89 12.30 15.56
N GLN A 59 -11.98 12.39 14.23
CA GLN A 59 -12.91 13.28 13.56
C GLN A 59 -14.37 13.04 13.98
N ASN A 60 -14.79 11.77 14.12
CA ASN A 60 -16.15 11.42 14.55
C ASN A 60 -16.42 11.67 16.04
N HIS A 61 -15.38 11.71 16.88
CA HIS A 61 -15.50 11.84 18.34
C HIS A 61 -15.08 13.23 18.85
N LEU A 62 -14.60 14.11 17.97
CA LEU A 62 -14.38 15.51 18.26
C LEU A 62 -15.69 16.28 18.12
N ASP A 63 -15.86 17.28 18.98
CA ASP A 63 -17.00 18.18 18.94
C ASP A 63 -16.68 19.32 17.95
N PRO A 64 -17.42 19.44 16.82
CA PRO A 64 -17.14 20.46 15.81
C PRO A 64 -17.27 21.90 16.32
N GLN A 65 -18.05 22.12 17.39
CA GLN A 65 -18.26 23.47 17.95
C GLN A 65 -17.17 23.85 18.97
N LYS A 66 -16.35 22.90 19.39
CA LYS A 66 -15.38 23.11 20.46
C LYS A 66 -14.04 23.57 19.92
N VAL A 67 -13.77 24.86 20.08
CA VAL A 67 -12.53 25.52 19.59
C VAL A 67 -11.29 25.11 20.39
N ARG A 68 -11.43 24.81 21.69
CA ARG A 68 -10.29 24.42 22.54
C ARG A 68 -10.65 23.27 23.49
N TYR A 69 -9.72 22.33 23.61
CA TYR A 69 -9.78 21.27 24.60
C TYR A 69 -8.85 21.60 25.77
N SER A 70 -9.33 21.40 27.00
CA SER A 70 -8.46 21.40 28.17
C SER A 70 -7.55 20.17 28.12
N LYS A 71 -6.39 20.23 28.79
CA LYS A 71 -5.44 19.12 28.87
C LYS A 71 -6.12 17.81 29.31
N ARG A 72 -6.98 17.89 30.34
CA ARG A 72 -7.74 16.73 30.85
C ARG A 72 -8.70 16.16 29.80
N ALA A 73 -9.42 17.02 29.08
CA ALA A 73 -10.36 16.58 28.05
C ALA A 73 -9.64 15.92 26.86
N ALA A 74 -8.49 16.45 26.46
CA ALA A 74 -7.66 15.85 25.41
C ALA A 74 -7.10 14.48 25.83
N CYS A 75 -6.55 14.37 27.05
CA CYS A 75 -6.06 13.09 27.59
C CYS A 75 -7.17 12.03 27.64
N ASN A 76 -8.36 12.38 28.14
CA ASN A 76 -9.50 11.47 28.20
C ASN A 76 -9.90 10.96 26.80
N LEU A 77 -9.82 11.81 25.76
CA LEU A 77 -10.12 11.43 24.39
C LEU A 77 -9.08 10.45 23.82
N ILE A 78 -7.79 10.70 24.08
CA ILE A 78 -6.69 9.81 23.68
C ILE A 78 -6.81 8.45 24.39
N GLU A 79 -7.20 8.42 25.66
CA GLU A 79 -7.43 7.19 26.41
C GLU A 79 -8.64 6.40 25.92
N ARG A 80 -9.66 7.08 25.38
CA ARG A 80 -10.80 6.43 24.72
C ARG A 80 -10.40 5.78 23.39
N ASP A 81 -9.64 6.50 22.55
CA ASP A 81 -9.07 5.95 21.30
C ASP A 81 -8.22 4.72 21.58
N SER A 82 -7.32 4.83 22.56
CA SER A 82 -6.39 3.75 22.94
C SER A 82 -7.10 2.50 23.47
N ARG A 83 -8.27 2.65 24.10
CA ARG A 83 -9.12 1.52 24.51
C ARG A 83 -9.86 0.92 23.32
N HIS A 84 -10.38 1.75 22.42
CA HIS A 84 -11.06 1.28 21.20
C HIS A 84 -10.13 0.42 20.32
N LEU A 85 -8.88 0.86 20.12
CA LEU A 85 -7.89 0.13 19.34
C LEU A 85 -7.41 -1.18 19.98
N LYS A 86 -7.58 -1.37 21.28
CA LYS A 86 -7.25 -2.62 21.99
C LYS A 86 -8.39 -3.65 21.96
N CYS A 87 -9.61 -3.23 21.63
CA CYS A 87 -10.80 -4.09 21.57
C CYS A 87 -11.18 -4.50 20.13
N LYS A 88 -10.50 -3.95 19.12
CA LYS A 88 -10.54 -4.43 17.74
C LYS A 88 -9.41 -5.44 17.52
#